data_AF-A0A2S1FUM4-F1
#
_entry.id   AF-A0A2S1FUM4-F1
#
_cell.length_a   1.000
_cell.length_b   1.000
_cell.length_c   1.000
_cell.angle_alpha   90.00
_cell.angle_beta   90.00
_cell.angle_gamma   90.00
#
_symmetry.space_group_name_H-M   'P 1'
#
loop_
_entity.id
_entity.type
_entity.pdbx_description
1 polymer ?
#
loop_
_entity_poly.entity_id
_entity_poly.type
_entity_poly.pdbx_seq_one_letter_code
_entity_poly.pdbx_strand_id
1 'polypeptide(L)'
;MNNDRGQSLQIPSSTPLKENYIYVATLYSVRETNFSGDVKHQFTYEIEVNNQIVYVNRNISTQKTAKQLSINDWLKRHSNYSSTHENYDPYIDRKHLIHVGCFNGNYYVQDVASLNEDGGLL
;
A
#
# COMPACT_ATOMS: atom_id res chain seq x y z
N MET A 1 26.06 -42.17 18.30
CA MET A 1 26.10 -41.18 17.21
C MET A 1 24.73 -41.19 16.57
N ASN A 2 23.89 -40.20 16.86
CA ASN A 2 22.60 -40.03 16.20
C ASN A 2 22.75 -39.01 15.09
N ASN A 3 22.28 -39.40 13.91
CA ASN A 3 22.44 -38.65 12.68
C ASN A 3 21.22 -37.73 12.55
N ASP A 4 21.28 -36.53 13.12
CA ASP A 4 20.23 -35.50 13.01
C ASP A 4 20.18 -34.84 11.62
N ARG A 5 20.30 -35.66 10.56
CA ARG A 5 20.13 -35.24 9.15
C ARG A 5 18.66 -35.06 8.76
N GLY A 6 17.88 -34.51 9.67
CA GLY A 6 16.43 -34.34 9.51
C GLY A 6 15.88 -33.10 10.21
N GLN A 7 16.72 -32.14 10.63
CA GLN A 7 16.19 -30.81 10.87
C GLN A 7 15.88 -30.20 9.52
N SER A 8 14.60 -30.31 9.15
CA SER A 8 13.93 -29.52 8.14
C SER A 8 14.56 -28.13 8.13
N LEU A 9 15.37 -27.84 7.11
CA LEU A 9 15.66 -26.48 6.73
C LEU A 9 14.28 -25.92 6.39
N GLN A 10 13.65 -25.26 7.37
CA GLN A 10 12.47 -24.46 7.13
C GLN A 10 12.91 -23.42 6.10
N ILE A 11 12.62 -23.70 4.84
CA ILE A 11 12.62 -22.70 3.79
C ILE A 11 11.62 -21.67 4.32
N PRO A 12 12.03 -20.42 4.59
CA PRO A 12 11.08 -19.40 5.01
C PRO A 12 10.09 -19.25 3.85
N SER A 13 8.91 -19.83 4.01
CA SER A 13 7.79 -19.48 3.17
C SER A 13 7.31 -18.10 3.61
N SER A 14 6.68 -17.43 2.65
CA SER A 14 5.91 -16.21 2.79
C SER A 14 6.73 -14.94 2.61
N THR A 15 6.37 -14.23 1.55
CA THR A 15 6.42 -12.78 1.38
C THR A 15 6.79 -12.03 2.66
N PRO A 16 7.72 -11.05 2.63
CA PRO A 16 8.17 -10.36 3.83
C PRO A 16 7.10 -9.46 4.49
N LEU A 17 5.92 -9.36 3.88
CA LEU A 17 4.76 -8.67 4.42
C LEU A 17 3.89 -9.61 5.25
N LYS A 18 3.29 -9.06 6.31
CA LYS A 18 2.32 -9.73 7.17
C LYS A 18 0.98 -9.01 7.06
N GLU A 19 -0.09 -9.80 7.03
CA GLU A 19 -1.46 -9.27 7.09
C GLU A 19 -1.70 -8.58 8.43
N ASN A 20 -2.46 -7.50 8.43
CA ASN A 20 -2.83 -6.69 9.60
C ASN A 20 -1.65 -6.00 10.30
N TYR A 21 -0.54 -5.78 9.57
CA TYR A 21 0.60 -5.00 10.04
C TYR A 21 0.60 -3.61 9.41
N ILE A 22 1.18 -2.66 10.15
CA ILE A 22 1.41 -1.29 9.68
C ILE A 22 2.87 -1.19 9.25
N TYR A 23 3.09 -0.59 8.08
CA TYR A 23 4.42 -0.34 7.52
C TYR A 23 4.59 1.13 7.22
N VAL A 24 5.81 1.65 7.36
CA VAL A 24 6.19 2.90 6.71
C VAL A 24 6.45 2.59 5.24
N ALA A 25 5.81 3.32 4.35
CA ALA A 25 5.93 3.12 2.91
C ALA A 25 6.07 4.46 2.19
N THR A 26 6.72 4.44 1.04
CA THR A 26 6.87 5.59 0.16
C THR A 26 5.85 5.47 -0.98
N LEU A 27 5.10 6.54 -1.29
CA LEU A 27 4.26 6.56 -2.47
C LEU A 27 5.14 6.60 -3.73
N TYR A 28 5.23 5.47 -4.43
CA TYR A 28 6.13 5.29 -5.58
C TYR A 28 5.51 5.78 -6.89
N SER A 29 4.21 5.49 -7.12
CA SER A 29 3.53 5.95 -8.32
C SER A 29 2.01 5.98 -8.16
N VAL A 30 1.36 6.80 -8.98
CA VAL A 30 -0.09 6.78 -9.17
C VAL A 30 -0.39 6.70 -10.65
N ARG A 31 -1.23 5.74 -11.06
CA ARG A 31 -1.65 5.58 -12.45
C ARG A 31 -3.13 5.29 -12.58
N GLU A 32 -3.74 5.75 -13.65
CA GLU A 32 -5.09 5.34 -14.01
C GLU A 32 -5.08 3.95 -14.67
N THR A 33 -6.01 3.10 -14.25
CA THR A 33 -6.18 1.74 -14.75
C THR A 33 -7.65 1.48 -15.00
N ASN A 34 -7.98 0.85 -16.12
CA ASN A 34 -9.36 0.47 -16.43
C ASN A 34 -9.54 -1.02 -16.15
N PHE A 35 -10.38 -1.35 -15.17
CA PHE A 35 -10.77 -2.72 -14.85
C PHE A 35 -12.22 -2.94 -15.23
N SER A 36 -12.45 -3.52 -16.40
CA SER A 36 -13.80 -3.90 -16.89
C SER A 36 -14.79 -2.73 -16.92
N GLY A 37 -14.34 -1.53 -17.31
CA GLY A 37 -15.16 -0.32 -17.42
C GLY A 37 -15.13 0.56 -16.17
N ASP A 38 -14.52 0.12 -15.07
CA ASP A 38 -14.31 0.93 -13.87
C ASP A 38 -12.89 1.53 -13.90
N VAL A 39 -12.81 2.85 -14.13
CA VAL A 39 -11.56 3.60 -14.12
C VAL A 39 -11.14 3.83 -12.67
N LYS A 40 -9.97 3.30 -12.31
CA LYS A 40 -9.39 3.36 -10.97
C LYS A 40 -8.04 4.04 -10.97
N HIS A 41 -7.81 4.84 -9.95
CA HIS A 41 -6.48 5.29 -9.57
C HIS A 41 -5.80 4.19 -8.76
N GLN A 42 -4.71 3.65 -9.30
CA GLN A 42 -3.84 2.71 -8.61
C GLN A 42 -2.67 3.47 -8.00
N PHE A 43 -2.62 3.48 -6.67
CA PHE A 43 -1.49 3.98 -5.89
C PHE A 43 -0.58 2.80 -5.56
N THR A 44 0.68 2.90 -5.91
CA THR A 44 1.70 1.89 -5.60
C THR A 44 2.61 2.42 -4.51
N TYR A 45 2.72 1.65 -3.43
CA TYR A 45 3.55 1.96 -2.28
C TYR A 45 4.75 1.02 -2.25
N GLU A 46 5.91 1.60 -2.02
CA GLU A 46 7.17 0.91 -1.81
C GLU A 46 7.42 0.73 -0.31
N ILE A 47 7.67 -0.51 0.12
CA ILE A 47 8.01 -0.87 1.50
C ILE A 47 9.40 -1.50 1.50
N GLU A 48 10.29 -0.99 2.34
CA GLU A 48 11.54 -1.67 2.66
C GLU A 48 11.36 -2.51 3.94
N VAL A 49 11.48 -3.83 3.83
CA VAL A 49 11.35 -4.77 4.95
C VAL A 49 12.40 -5.87 4.82
N ASN A 50 13.17 -6.13 5.89
CA ASN A 50 14.25 -7.12 5.90
C ASN A 50 15.24 -6.96 4.72
N ASN A 51 15.63 -5.71 4.40
CA ASN A 51 16.47 -5.37 3.26
C ASN A 51 15.91 -5.81 1.88
N GLN A 52 14.58 -5.98 1.79
CA GLN A 52 13.87 -6.27 0.54
C GLN A 52 12.88 -5.16 0.25
N ILE A 53 12.83 -4.75 -1.01
CA ILE A 53 11.83 -3.80 -1.51
C ILE A 53 10.60 -4.59 -1.98
N VAL A 54 9.43 -4.19 -1.50
CA VAL A 54 8.14 -4.78 -1.88
C VAL A 54 7.19 -3.67 -2.32
N TYR A 55 6.41 -3.97 -3.36
CA TYR A 55 5.38 -3.07 -3.86
C TYR A 55 3.99 -3.59 -3.53
N VAL A 56 3.14 -2.73 -2.96
CA VAL A 56 1.73 -3.02 -2.69
C VAL A 56 0.84 -1.91 -3.22
N ASN A 57 -0.36 -2.29 -3.64
CA ASN A 57 -1.26 -1.39 -4.35
C ASN A 57 -2.50 -1.05 -3.52
N ARG A 58 -2.97 0.19 -3.66
CA ARG A 58 -4.35 0.61 -3.36
C ARG A 58 -5.03 0.98 -4.67
N ASN A 59 -6.18 0.39 -4.95
CA ASN A 59 -7.00 0.78 -6.11
C ASN A 59 -8.22 1.56 -5.64
N ILE A 60 -8.42 2.75 -6.19
CA ILE A 60 -9.51 3.65 -5.84
C ILE A 60 -10.32 3.99 -7.07
N SER A 61 -11.60 3.62 -7.07
CA SER A 61 -12.49 4.00 -8.17
C SER A 61 -12.65 5.52 -8.23
N THR A 62 -12.68 6.04 -9.44
CA THR A 62 -13.09 7.42 -9.71
C THR A 62 -14.54 7.67 -9.30
N GLN A 63 -15.37 6.63 -9.32
CA GLN A 63 -16.77 6.70 -8.93
C GLN A 63 -16.98 6.32 -7.47
N LYS A 64 -17.83 7.09 -6.78
CA LYS A 64 -18.26 6.75 -5.43
C LYS A 64 -19.21 5.56 -5.48
N THR A 65 -19.01 4.59 -4.59
CA THR A 65 -19.98 3.50 -4.35
C THR A 65 -20.40 3.48 -2.89
N ALA A 66 -21.40 2.66 -2.54
CA ALA A 66 -21.81 2.49 -1.14
C ALA A 66 -20.68 1.92 -0.24
N LYS A 67 -19.69 1.25 -0.83
CA LYS A 67 -18.61 0.55 -0.10
C LYS A 67 -17.24 1.23 -0.24
N GLN A 68 -17.14 2.27 -1.07
CA GLN A 68 -15.85 2.90 -1.39
C GLN A 68 -16.00 4.40 -1.58
N LEU A 69 -15.06 5.15 -1.00
CA LEU A 69 -14.91 6.58 -1.21
C LEU A 69 -14.55 6.89 -2.67
N SER A 70 -15.00 8.04 -3.17
CA SER A 70 -14.43 8.60 -4.39
C SER A 70 -12.94 8.91 -4.18
N ILE A 71 -12.19 9.02 -5.26
CA ILE A 71 -10.79 9.48 -5.22
C ILE A 71 -10.63 10.80 -4.46
N ASN A 72 -11.53 11.76 -4.70
CA ASN A 72 -11.49 13.08 -4.04
C ASN A 72 -11.73 12.99 -2.52
N ASP A 73 -12.68 12.16 -2.10
CA ASP A 73 -12.94 11.96 -0.68
C ASP A 73 -11.81 11.20 0.01
N TRP A 74 -11.18 10.26 -0.69
CA TRP A 74 -10.04 9.51 -0.18
C TRP A 74 -8.81 10.42 0.02
N LEU A 75 -8.46 11.23 -0.98
CA LEU A 75 -7.33 12.17 -0.89
C LEU A 75 -7.51 13.18 0.26
N LYS A 76 -8.74 13.66 0.49
CA LYS A 76 -9.04 14.54 1.64
C LYS A 76 -8.77 13.87 2.98
N ARG A 77 -9.10 12.59 3.12
CA ARG A 77 -9.02 11.87 4.41
C ARG A 77 -7.65 11.33 4.74
N HIS A 78 -6.90 10.89 3.73
CA HIS A 78 -5.68 10.10 3.96
C HIS A 78 -4.41 10.92 3.74
N SER A 79 -4.56 12.18 3.31
CA SER A 79 -3.41 12.91 2.85
C SER A 79 -3.37 14.42 3.01
N ASN A 80 -4.43 15.06 3.49
CA ASN A 80 -4.52 16.53 3.47
C ASN A 80 -4.29 17.11 2.04
N TYR A 81 -4.47 16.30 1.00
CA TYR A 81 -4.23 16.66 -0.39
C TYR A 81 -5.47 17.36 -0.97
N SER A 82 -5.27 18.36 -1.83
CA SER A 82 -6.41 19.06 -2.43
C SER A 82 -7.18 18.12 -3.37
N SER A 83 -8.51 18.09 -3.23
CA SER A 83 -9.42 17.32 -4.07
C SER A 83 -9.55 17.83 -5.51
N THR A 84 -8.75 18.82 -5.90
CA THR A 84 -8.74 19.43 -7.23
C THR A 84 -7.44 19.14 -7.98
N HIS A 85 -6.66 18.14 -7.58
CA HIS A 85 -5.37 17.85 -8.22
C HIS A 85 -5.55 17.27 -9.62
N GLU A 86 -4.81 17.84 -10.57
CA GLU A 86 -4.72 17.36 -11.96
C GLU A 86 -3.61 16.29 -12.13
N ASN A 87 -2.59 16.28 -11.25
CA ASN A 87 -1.53 15.28 -11.21
C ASN A 87 -1.14 14.89 -9.77
N TYR A 88 -0.44 13.76 -9.64
CA TYR A 88 -0.01 13.20 -8.35
C TYR A 88 1.47 13.43 -8.04
N ASP A 89 2.22 14.06 -8.96
CA ASP A 89 3.67 14.29 -8.85
C ASP A 89 4.10 14.91 -7.50
N PRO A 90 3.38 15.90 -6.93
CA PRO A 90 3.78 16.49 -5.64
C PRO A 90 3.74 15.51 -4.46
N TYR A 91 3.13 14.33 -4.62
CA TYR A 91 2.92 13.32 -3.58
C TYR A 91 3.82 12.11 -3.72
N ILE A 92 4.46 11.96 -4.87
CA ILE A 92 5.48 10.94 -5.08
C ILE A 92 6.63 11.19 -4.09
N ASP A 93 7.25 10.11 -3.63
CA ASP A 93 8.33 10.08 -2.64
C ASP A 93 7.95 10.50 -1.22
N ARG A 94 6.68 10.83 -0.96
CA ARG A 94 6.19 11.08 0.40
C ARG A 94 6.00 9.77 1.15
N LYS A 95 6.31 9.80 2.45
CA LYS A 95 6.13 8.66 3.35
C LYS A 95 4.73 8.63 3.97
N HIS A 96 4.23 7.42 4.16
CA HIS A 96 2.92 7.12 4.74
C HIS A 96 3.05 5.94 5.70
N LEU A 97 2.16 5.88 6.69
CA LEU A 97 1.83 4.62 7.37
C LEU A 97 0.75 3.91 6.56
N ILE A 98 1.00 2.68 6.18
CA ILE A 98 0.03 1.86 5.46
C ILE A 98 -0.34 0.63 6.28
N HIS A 99 -1.64 0.38 6.39
CA HIS A 99 -2.18 -0.85 6.95
C HIS A 99 -2.32 -1.87 5.82
N VAL A 100 -1.64 -3.01 5.93
CA VAL A 100 -1.60 -4.03 4.88
C VAL A 100 -2.63 -5.13 5.15
N GLY A 101 -3.53 -5.34 4.19
CA GLY A 101 -4.45 -6.48 4.16
C GLY A 101 -3.96 -7.57 3.21
N CYS A 102 -4.58 -8.75 3.28
CA CYS A 102 -4.31 -9.87 2.40
C CYS A 102 -5.63 -10.49 1.90
N PHE A 103 -5.73 -10.77 0.61
CA PHE A 103 -6.85 -11.49 0.02
C PHE A 103 -6.34 -12.55 -0.95
N ASN A 104 -6.70 -13.81 -0.72
CA ASN A 104 -6.21 -14.96 -1.50
C ASN A 104 -4.68 -14.98 -1.68
N GLY A 105 -3.93 -14.63 -0.63
CA GLY A 105 -2.46 -14.56 -0.66
C GLY A 105 -1.87 -13.33 -1.34
N ASN A 106 -2.70 -12.40 -1.84
CA ASN A 106 -2.25 -11.14 -2.44
C ASN A 106 -2.36 -10.01 -1.42
N TYR A 107 -1.24 -9.34 -1.15
CA TYR A 107 -1.17 -8.20 -0.25
C TYR A 107 -1.63 -6.92 -0.94
N TYR A 108 -2.37 -6.10 -0.20
CA TYR A 108 -2.85 -4.81 -0.69
C TYR A 108 -2.90 -3.79 0.45
N VAL A 109 -2.93 -2.52 0.08
CA VAL A 109 -3.07 -1.44 1.05
C VAL A 109 -4.55 -1.33 1.45
N GLN A 110 -4.83 -1.61 2.72
CA GLN A 110 -6.16 -1.53 3.29
C GLN A 110 -6.50 -0.11 3.73
N ASP A 111 -5.56 0.57 4.38
CA ASP A 111 -5.71 1.96 4.83
C ASP A 111 -4.36 2.70 4.83
N VAL A 112 -4.41 4.04 4.83
CA VAL A 112 -3.24 4.92 4.71
C VAL A 112 -3.38 6.13 5.63
N ALA A 113 -2.29 6.52 6.28
CA ALA A 113 -2.16 7.79 6.98
C ALA A 113 -0.87 8.50 6.53
N SER A 114 -0.96 9.79 6.22
CA SER A 114 0.21 10.57 5.79
C SER A 114 1.10 10.93 6.97
N LEU A 115 2.41 10.98 6.68
CA LEU A 115 3.42 11.41 7.64
C LEU A 115 3.94 12.80 7.27
N ASN A 116 4.29 13.59 8.28
CA ASN A 116 4.99 14.86 8.12
C ASN A 116 6.48 14.61 7.85
N GLU A 117 7.25 15.68 7.61
CA GLU A 117 8.68 15.59 7.30
C GLU A 117 9.49 14.91 8.41
N ASP A 118 9.03 15.01 9.67
CA ASP A 118 9.64 14.40 10.85
C ASP A 118 9.17 12.96 11.12
N GLY A 119 8.28 12.41 10.27
CA GLY A 119 7.71 11.07 10.44
C GLY A 119 6.58 10.96 11.47
N GLY A 120 6.04 12.08 11.96
CA GLY A 120 4.81 12.16 12.75
C GLY A 120 3.56 12.15 11.87
N LEU A 121 2.40 11.82 12.43
CA LEU A 121 1.12 11.83 11.69
C LEU A 121 0.71 13.27 11.32
N LEU A 122 0.26 13.46 10.07
CA LEU A 122 -0.32 14.71 9.55
C LEU A 122 -1.83 14.85 9.79
#